data_AF-A0A1M5F3Q3-F1
#
_entry.id   AF-A0A1M5F3Q3-F1
#
_cell.length_a   1.000
_cell.length_b   1.000
_cell.length_c   1.000
_cell.angle_alpha   90.00
_cell.angle_beta   90.00
_cell.angle_gamma   90.00
#
_symmetry.space_group_name_H-M   'P 1'
#
loop_
_entity.id
_entity.type
_entity.pdbx_description
1 polymer ?
#
loop_
_entity_poly.entity_id
_entity_poly.type
_entity_poly.pdbx_seq_one_letter_code
_entity_poly.pdbx_strand_id
1 'polypeptide(L)'
;MIVINLSDFQFITSKYGSEKGETYFDEDESLVHKIYSDRIVFSTNFMDYRSYEIYLKEETVCIKRMKEGDRKPIPTEYAIDGDDIEEIESLWRRMEREQIIQPRLSDLDVHTELSDLFSYMLTETDAEIISKKLPSKKKPDLNWIWKQIELALSQTNRLTSFEWKEWAEIGIVEVNGLASIQQLNVEIPYPSQQEVEDITNAPDWEGAILQYFNTYLTPFELKLLAIGTYFDEYQTFACLQMQNLKLLNAIEKFDKLGIKYKY
;
A
#
# COMPACT_ATOMS: atom_id res chain seq x y z
N MET A 1 12.67 2.86 -0.50
CA MET A 1 13.21 2.35 0.77
C MET A 1 12.37 1.14 1.11
N ILE A 2 12.94 -0.05 1.23
CA ILE A 2 12.16 -1.28 1.44
C ILE A 2 11.40 -1.17 2.76
N VAL A 3 10.07 -1.05 2.71
CA VAL A 3 9.22 -0.96 3.90
C VAL A 3 8.76 -2.35 4.30
N ILE A 4 9.66 -3.13 4.91
CA ILE A 4 9.28 -4.34 5.62
C ILE A 4 8.94 -3.94 7.05
N ASN A 5 7.66 -4.09 7.42
CA ASN A 5 7.23 -3.81 8.78
C ASN A 5 7.78 -4.87 9.74
N LEU A 6 8.41 -4.41 10.82
CA LEU A 6 8.95 -5.26 11.88
C LEU A 6 7.90 -6.22 12.46
N SER A 7 6.67 -5.74 12.70
CA SER A 7 5.61 -6.59 13.29
C SER A 7 5.19 -7.70 12.35
N ASP A 8 5.12 -7.42 11.04
CA ASP A 8 4.72 -8.39 10.03
C ASP A 8 5.81 -9.45 9.82
N PHE A 9 7.07 -9.02 9.80
CA PHE A 9 8.21 -9.93 9.82
C PHE A 9 8.20 -10.86 11.04
N GLN A 10 8.02 -10.29 12.25
CA GLN A 10 7.94 -11.07 13.48
C GLN A 10 6.76 -12.03 13.49
N PHE A 11 5.59 -11.60 12.98
CA PHE A 11 4.43 -12.46 12.84
C PHE A 11 4.70 -13.64 11.91
N ILE A 12 5.24 -13.40 10.72
CA ILE A 12 5.52 -14.46 9.73
C ILE A 12 6.53 -15.45 10.29
N THR A 13 7.67 -14.97 10.80
CA THR A 13 8.75 -15.82 11.33
C THR A 13 8.32 -16.62 12.56
N SER A 14 7.51 -16.04 13.46
CA SER A 14 7.01 -16.76 14.64
C SER A 14 5.93 -17.79 14.32
N LYS A 15 5.05 -17.51 13.36
CA LYS A 15 3.90 -18.37 13.03
C LYS A 15 4.25 -19.47 12.03
N TYR A 16 5.06 -19.16 11.02
CA TYR A 16 5.34 -20.05 9.90
C TYR A 16 6.81 -20.51 9.85
N GLY A 17 7.69 -19.95 10.69
CA GLY A 17 9.11 -20.30 10.70
C GLY A 17 9.46 -21.53 11.55
N SER A 18 10.54 -22.19 11.19
CA SER A 18 11.17 -23.23 12.02
C SER A 18 12.69 -23.10 12.01
N GLU A 19 13.37 -23.69 13.00
CA GLU A 19 14.85 -23.66 13.06
C GLU A 19 15.52 -24.23 11.79
N LYS A 20 14.84 -25.16 11.11
CA LYS A 20 15.34 -25.81 9.88
C LYS A 20 14.92 -25.10 8.59
N GLY A 21 14.07 -24.08 8.69
CA GLY A 21 13.51 -23.37 7.55
C GLY A 21 12.33 -24.12 6.93
N GLU A 22 11.12 -23.65 7.23
CA GLU A 22 9.90 -24.10 6.57
C GLU A 22 9.88 -23.63 5.12
N THR A 23 9.33 -24.48 4.25
CA THR A 23 9.17 -24.15 2.83
C THR A 23 7.90 -23.33 2.65
N TYR A 24 8.05 -22.16 2.03
CA TYR A 24 6.94 -21.40 1.47
C TYR A 24 7.07 -21.42 -0.06
N PHE A 25 5.98 -21.80 -0.74
CA PHE A 25 5.94 -21.84 -2.20
C PHE A 25 5.15 -20.64 -2.71
N ASP A 26 5.82 -19.79 -3.47
CA ASP A 26 5.22 -18.68 -4.21
C ASP A 26 4.72 -19.22 -5.55
N GLU A 27 3.40 -19.36 -5.68
CA GLU A 27 2.77 -19.92 -6.88
C GLU A 27 2.88 -18.97 -8.08
N ASP A 28 2.86 -17.65 -7.85
CA ASP A 28 2.84 -16.64 -8.90
C ASP A 28 4.14 -16.68 -9.72
N GLU A 29 5.26 -16.89 -9.04
CA GLU A 29 6.59 -16.98 -9.67
C GLU A 29 7.19 -18.38 -9.69
N SER A 30 6.46 -19.37 -9.17
CA SER A 30 6.94 -20.76 -9.02
C SER A 30 8.26 -20.85 -8.26
N LEU A 31 8.42 -20.02 -7.22
CA LEU A 31 9.62 -19.92 -6.41
C LEU A 31 9.44 -20.61 -5.05
N VAL A 32 10.54 -21.15 -4.52
CA VAL A 32 10.58 -21.75 -3.19
C VAL A 32 11.39 -20.87 -2.26
N HIS A 33 10.76 -20.40 -1.20
CA HIS A 33 11.35 -19.58 -0.15
C HIS A 33 11.50 -20.38 1.14
N LYS A 34 12.34 -19.87 2.05
CA LYS A 34 12.57 -20.48 3.36
C LYS A 34 12.26 -19.51 4.49
N ILE A 35 11.38 -19.92 5.39
CA ILE A 35 11.01 -19.15 6.58
C ILE A 35 11.64 -19.82 7.80
N TYR A 36 12.58 -19.13 8.43
CA TYR A 36 13.18 -19.52 9.69
C TYR A 36 12.52 -18.75 10.84
N SER A 37 12.77 -19.18 12.08
CA SER A 37 12.30 -18.48 13.27
C SER A 37 12.91 -17.07 13.45
N ASP A 38 14.03 -16.79 12.78
CA ASP A 38 14.82 -15.56 12.94
C ASP A 38 15.10 -14.80 11.62
N ARG A 39 14.79 -15.42 10.47
CA ARG A 39 15.07 -14.86 9.13
C ARG A 39 14.16 -15.46 8.05
N ILE A 40 14.04 -14.76 6.94
CA ILE A 40 13.36 -15.23 5.74
C ILE A 40 14.36 -15.19 4.59
N VAL A 41 14.44 -16.27 3.82
CA VAL A 41 15.26 -16.35 2.61
C VAL A 41 14.35 -16.42 1.40
N PHE A 42 14.31 -15.34 0.64
CA PHE A 42 13.67 -15.29 -0.66
C PHE A 42 14.62 -15.79 -1.74
N SER A 43 14.11 -16.68 -2.58
CA SER A 43 14.76 -17.08 -3.84
C SER A 43 14.24 -16.16 -4.93
N THR A 44 15.01 -15.97 -6.00
CA THR A 44 14.57 -15.16 -7.14
C THR A 44 14.63 -15.98 -8.43
N ASN A 45 13.98 -15.47 -9.48
CA ASN A 45 14.07 -16.00 -10.83
C ASN A 45 15.22 -15.38 -11.65
N PHE A 46 16.11 -14.61 -11.02
CA PHE A 46 17.22 -14.01 -11.73
C PHE A 46 18.21 -15.06 -12.23
N MET A 47 18.72 -14.85 -13.44
CA MET A 47 19.66 -15.76 -14.11
C MET A 47 20.99 -15.95 -13.37
N ASP A 48 21.31 -15.05 -12.44
CA ASP A 48 22.49 -15.14 -11.58
C ASP A 48 22.23 -15.89 -10.25
N TYR A 49 21.03 -16.46 -10.11
CA TYR A 49 20.61 -17.30 -8.98
C TYR A 49 20.85 -16.62 -7.63
N ARG A 50 20.67 -15.29 -7.58
CA ARG A 50 20.75 -14.57 -6.30
C ARG A 50 19.52 -14.87 -5.44
N SER A 51 19.69 -14.72 -4.14
CA SER A 51 18.64 -14.81 -3.14
C SER A 51 18.81 -13.69 -2.12
N TYR A 52 17.78 -13.42 -1.34
CA TYR A 52 17.80 -12.37 -0.32
C TYR A 52 17.45 -12.95 1.04
N GLU A 53 18.31 -12.70 2.01
CA GLU A 53 18.08 -12.99 3.42
C GLU A 53 17.62 -11.72 4.12
N ILE A 54 16.42 -11.76 4.69
CA ILE A 54 15.85 -10.72 5.54
C ILE A 54 15.92 -11.20 6.98
N TYR A 55 16.51 -10.42 7.87
CA TYR A 55 16.75 -10.80 9.26
C TYR A 55 16.66 -9.58 10.18
N LEU A 56 16.58 -9.82 11.49
CA LEU A 56 16.62 -8.75 12.49
C LEU A 56 18.03 -8.58 13.05
N LYS A 57 18.47 -7.33 13.12
CA LYS A 57 19.64 -6.92 13.89
C LYS A 57 19.26 -5.68 14.70
N GLU A 58 19.32 -5.80 16.04
CA GLU A 58 19.01 -4.68 16.94
C GLU A 58 17.65 -4.04 16.63
N GLU A 59 16.61 -4.86 16.48
CA GLU A 59 15.22 -4.45 16.13
C GLU A 59 15.06 -3.78 14.76
N THR A 60 16.11 -3.75 13.95
CA THR A 60 16.07 -3.23 12.59
C THR A 60 16.01 -4.38 11.59
N VAL A 61 15.10 -4.28 10.63
CA VAL A 61 15.04 -5.22 9.51
C VAL A 61 16.25 -4.95 8.61
N CYS A 62 17.07 -5.98 8.45
CA CYS A 62 18.28 -5.97 7.64
C CYS A 62 18.11 -6.93 6.47
N ILE A 63 18.72 -6.57 5.33
CA ILE A 63 18.60 -7.33 4.09
C ILE A 63 20.00 -7.64 3.58
N LYS A 64 20.17 -8.85 3.09
CA LYS A 64 21.44 -9.35 2.60
C LYS A 64 21.25 -10.16 1.35
N ARG A 65 22.01 -9.83 0.31
CA ARG A 65 22.08 -10.61 -0.92
C ARG A 65 22.97 -11.84 -0.76
N MET A 66 22.51 -12.96 -1.28
CA MET A 66 23.16 -14.27 -1.26
C MET A 66 23.25 -14.79 -2.71
N LYS A 67 24.26 -15.61 -3.05
CA LYS A 67 24.36 -16.29 -4.36
C LYS A 67 24.23 -17.80 -4.18
N GLU A 68 23.60 -18.47 -5.13
CA GLU A 68 23.47 -19.93 -5.12
C GLU A 68 24.84 -20.61 -5.16
N GLY A 69 25.08 -21.55 -4.22
CA GLY A 69 26.33 -22.30 -4.08
C GLY A 69 27.15 -21.98 -2.82
N ASP A 70 26.93 -20.83 -2.20
CA ASP A 70 27.69 -20.42 -1.02
C ASP A 70 27.00 -20.83 0.29
N ARG A 71 27.48 -21.90 0.90
CA ARG A 71 27.21 -22.23 2.32
C ARG A 71 27.90 -21.27 3.30
N LYS A 72 28.59 -20.24 2.79
CA LYS A 72 29.25 -19.22 3.60
C LYS A 72 28.84 -17.84 3.10
N PRO A 73 28.40 -16.95 3.99
CA PRO A 73 28.06 -15.59 3.60
C PRO A 73 29.30 -14.89 3.01
N ILE A 74 29.20 -14.43 1.76
CA ILE A 74 30.21 -13.53 1.20
C ILE A 74 30.05 -12.17 1.90
N PRO A 75 31.14 -11.57 2.41
CA PRO A 75 31.11 -10.19 2.88
C PRO A 75 30.70 -9.25 1.74
N THR A 76 29.70 -8.43 2.05
CA THR A 76 29.21 -7.24 1.34
C THR A 76 30.24 -6.53 0.47
N GLU A 77 30.07 -6.59 -0.85
CA GLU A 77 30.58 -5.57 -1.78
C GLU A 77 29.65 -5.29 -2.97
N TYR A 78 28.52 -5.98 -3.06
CA TYR A 78 27.45 -5.57 -3.95
C TYR A 78 26.39 -4.88 -3.12
N ALA A 79 26.30 -3.56 -3.27
CA ALA A 79 25.18 -2.80 -2.75
C ALA A 79 23.89 -3.37 -3.34
N ILE A 80 22.86 -3.51 -2.49
CA ILE A 80 21.48 -3.68 -2.93
C ILE A 80 21.18 -2.47 -3.83
N ASP A 81 20.95 -2.72 -5.12
CA ASP A 81 20.62 -1.68 -6.10
C ASP A 81 19.09 -1.50 -6.24
N GLY A 82 18.65 -0.65 -7.18
CA GLY A 82 17.23 -0.38 -7.40
C GLY A 82 16.44 -1.63 -7.80
N ASP A 83 16.98 -2.40 -8.74
CA ASP A 83 16.38 -3.66 -9.22
C ASP A 83 16.28 -4.68 -8.08
N ASP A 84 17.32 -4.79 -7.23
CA ASP A 84 17.29 -5.63 -6.03
C ASP A 84 16.16 -5.19 -5.08
N ILE A 85 15.95 -3.88 -4.91
CA ILE A 85 14.89 -3.32 -4.05
C ILE A 85 13.50 -3.67 -4.59
N GLU A 86 13.25 -3.42 -5.88
CA GLU A 86 11.96 -3.69 -6.52
C GLU A 86 11.59 -5.17 -6.41
N GLU A 87 12.54 -6.07 -6.66
CA GLU A 87 12.35 -7.51 -6.54
C GLU A 87 12.00 -7.92 -5.09
N ILE A 88 12.75 -7.42 -4.11
CA ILE A 88 12.50 -7.73 -2.69
C ILE A 88 11.14 -7.21 -2.24
N GLU A 89 10.76 -6.00 -2.66
CA GLU A 89 9.45 -5.43 -2.36
C GLU A 89 8.33 -6.27 -2.97
N SER A 90 8.48 -6.71 -4.22
CA SER A 90 7.52 -7.58 -4.90
C SER A 90 7.33 -8.91 -4.16
N LEU A 91 8.43 -9.61 -3.85
CA LEU A 91 8.43 -10.86 -3.08
C LEU A 91 7.81 -10.70 -1.69
N TRP A 92 8.17 -9.62 -0.99
CA TRP A 92 7.60 -9.31 0.31
C TRP A 92 6.09 -9.06 0.23
N ARG A 93 5.62 -8.24 -0.72
CA ARG A 93 4.19 -7.93 -0.91
C ARG A 93 3.38 -9.19 -1.17
N ARG A 94 3.88 -10.13 -1.97
CA ARG A 94 3.21 -11.42 -2.21
C ARG A 94 3.11 -12.26 -0.94
N MET A 95 4.22 -12.39 -0.20
CA MET A 95 4.23 -13.11 1.07
C MET A 95 3.30 -12.47 2.11
N GLU A 96 3.33 -11.14 2.26
CA GLU A 96 2.44 -10.41 3.17
C GLU A 96 0.96 -10.66 2.82
N ARG A 97 0.62 -10.55 1.52
CA ARG A 97 -0.72 -10.80 1.00
C ARG A 97 -1.20 -12.20 1.37
N GLU A 98 -0.37 -13.22 1.17
CA GLU A 98 -0.77 -14.62 1.34
C GLU A 98 -0.72 -15.10 2.80
N GLN A 99 0.25 -14.64 3.58
CA GLN A 99 0.50 -15.15 4.93
C GLN A 99 -0.17 -14.30 6.02
N ILE A 100 -0.48 -13.03 5.74
CA ILE A 100 -1.07 -12.10 6.69
C ILE A 100 -2.46 -11.65 6.24
N ILE A 101 -2.58 -11.04 5.06
CA ILE A 101 -3.81 -10.35 4.65
C ILE A 101 -4.91 -11.36 4.30
N GLN A 102 -4.62 -12.34 3.44
CA GLN A 102 -5.60 -13.30 2.95
C GLN A 102 -6.20 -14.19 4.06
N PRO A 103 -5.42 -14.69 5.05
CA PRO A 103 -5.98 -15.40 6.19
C PRO A 103 -6.91 -14.50 7.02
N ARG A 104 -6.51 -13.25 7.28
CA ARG A 104 -7.36 -12.30 8.02
C ARG A 104 -8.66 -12.00 7.27
N LEU A 105 -8.59 -11.82 5.95
CA LEU A 105 -9.75 -11.60 5.10
C LEU A 105 -10.71 -12.79 5.11
N SER A 106 -10.20 -14.02 5.21
CA SER A 106 -11.02 -15.25 5.15
C SER A 106 -12.01 -15.38 6.30
N ASP A 107 -11.74 -14.75 7.44
CA ASP A 107 -12.61 -14.72 8.61
C ASP A 107 -13.59 -13.54 8.64
N LEU A 108 -13.49 -12.60 7.68
CA LEU A 108 -14.29 -11.38 7.64
C LEU A 108 -15.54 -11.52 6.77
N ASP A 109 -16.63 -10.89 7.23
CA ASP A 109 -17.77 -10.58 6.37
C ASP A 109 -17.45 -9.34 5.52
N VAL A 110 -16.73 -9.57 4.42
CA VAL A 110 -16.26 -8.51 3.53
C VAL A 110 -17.40 -7.67 2.95
N HIS A 111 -18.60 -8.25 2.78
CA HIS A 111 -19.74 -7.48 2.30
C HIS A 111 -20.13 -6.41 3.32
N THR A 112 -20.28 -6.79 4.58
CA THR A 112 -20.59 -5.86 5.68
C THR A 112 -19.48 -4.82 5.85
N GLU A 113 -18.21 -5.24 5.81
CA GLU A 113 -17.08 -4.31 5.94
C GLU A 113 -17.00 -3.29 4.79
N LEU A 114 -17.29 -3.70 3.54
CA LEU A 114 -17.35 -2.79 2.39
C LEU A 114 -18.54 -1.84 2.47
N SER A 115 -19.73 -2.32 2.88
CA SER A 115 -20.90 -1.48 3.06
C SER A 115 -20.67 -0.40 4.12
N ASP A 116 -20.06 -0.76 5.25
CA ASP A 116 -19.66 0.19 6.29
C ASP A 116 -18.67 1.22 5.74
N LEU A 117 -17.62 0.76 5.05
CA LEU A 117 -16.62 1.63 4.44
C LEU A 117 -17.25 2.64 3.46
N PHE A 118 -18.18 2.21 2.61
CA PHE A 118 -18.89 3.11 1.70
C PHE A 118 -19.72 4.17 2.43
N SER A 119 -20.35 3.82 3.55
CA SER A 119 -21.09 4.79 4.38
C SER A 119 -20.19 5.89 4.96
N TYR A 120 -18.91 5.57 5.20
CA TYR A 120 -17.93 6.53 5.68
C TYR A 120 -17.32 7.39 4.55
N MET A 121 -17.07 6.81 3.38
CA MET A 121 -16.42 7.53 2.28
C MET A 121 -17.37 8.37 1.42
N LEU A 122 -18.65 7.98 1.34
CA LEU A 122 -19.60 8.53 0.37
C LEU A 122 -20.75 9.29 1.05
N THR A 123 -21.63 9.86 0.20
CA THR A 123 -22.94 10.33 0.66
C THR A 123 -23.82 9.14 1.03
N GLU A 124 -24.82 9.34 1.90
CA GLU A 124 -25.73 8.27 2.30
C GLU A 124 -26.43 7.62 1.10
N THR A 125 -26.91 8.44 0.16
CA THR A 125 -27.55 7.98 -1.07
C THR A 125 -26.61 7.15 -1.94
N ASP A 126 -25.37 7.63 -2.17
CA ASP A 126 -24.40 6.90 -2.99
C ASP A 126 -23.97 5.60 -2.33
N ALA A 127 -23.74 5.63 -1.02
CA ALA A 127 -23.38 4.44 -0.23
C ALA A 127 -24.47 3.36 -0.32
N GLU A 128 -25.75 3.74 -0.23
CA GLU A 128 -26.87 2.79 -0.35
C GLU A 128 -26.93 2.18 -1.76
N ILE A 129 -26.83 3.02 -2.80
CA ILE A 129 -26.87 2.56 -4.21
C ILE A 129 -25.71 1.61 -4.51
N ILE A 130 -24.51 1.94 -4.06
CA ILE A 130 -23.30 1.15 -4.32
C ILE A 130 -23.32 -0.15 -3.51
N SER A 131 -23.71 -0.09 -2.23
CA SER A 131 -23.82 -1.27 -1.36
C SER A 131 -24.82 -2.29 -1.91
N LYS A 132 -25.95 -1.85 -2.49
CA LYS A 132 -26.93 -2.74 -3.13
C LYS A 132 -26.39 -3.49 -4.35
N LYS A 133 -25.33 -2.98 -4.98
CA LYS A 133 -24.69 -3.62 -6.15
C LYS A 133 -23.60 -4.62 -5.74
N LEU A 134 -23.25 -4.70 -4.45
CA LEU A 134 -22.27 -5.67 -3.99
C LEU A 134 -22.79 -7.10 -4.21
N PRO A 135 -21.96 -8.01 -4.74
CA PRO A 135 -22.32 -9.41 -4.89
C PRO A 135 -22.47 -10.07 -3.51
N SER A 136 -23.56 -10.83 -3.34
CA SER A 136 -23.98 -11.39 -2.05
C SER A 136 -23.09 -12.50 -1.49
N LYS A 137 -22.29 -13.17 -2.33
CA LYS A 137 -21.32 -14.19 -1.91
C LYS A 137 -20.11 -14.20 -2.82
N LYS A 138 -18.97 -13.74 -2.30
CA LYS A 138 -17.67 -13.96 -2.91
C LYS A 138 -16.67 -14.31 -1.83
N LYS A 139 -15.72 -15.21 -2.15
CA LYS A 139 -14.59 -15.44 -1.26
C LYS A 139 -13.85 -14.10 -1.08
N PRO A 140 -13.49 -13.74 0.15
CA PRO A 140 -12.64 -12.58 0.43
C PRO A 140 -11.39 -12.63 -0.44
N ASP A 141 -11.17 -11.62 -1.27
CA ASP A 141 -10.05 -11.51 -2.20
C ASP A 141 -9.65 -10.04 -2.29
N LEU A 142 -8.39 -9.73 -1.99
CA LEU A 142 -7.91 -8.36 -1.85
C LEU A 142 -8.07 -7.56 -3.16
N ASN A 143 -7.78 -8.17 -4.30
CA ASN A 143 -7.92 -7.51 -5.60
C ASN A 143 -9.38 -7.18 -5.91
N TRP A 144 -10.29 -8.08 -5.57
CA TRP A 144 -11.71 -7.84 -5.71
C TRP A 144 -12.22 -6.73 -4.79
N ILE A 145 -11.78 -6.73 -3.51
CA ILE A 145 -12.08 -5.68 -2.53
C ILE A 145 -11.64 -4.32 -3.08
N TRP A 146 -10.37 -4.22 -3.50
CA TRP A 146 -9.81 -3.00 -4.08
C TRP A 146 -10.64 -2.53 -5.27
N LYS A 147 -10.97 -3.43 -6.21
CA LYS A 147 -11.81 -3.10 -7.37
C LYS A 147 -13.18 -2.54 -6.96
N GLN A 148 -13.78 -3.01 -5.85
CA GLN A 148 -15.05 -2.45 -5.40
C GLN A 148 -14.89 -1.03 -4.85
N ILE A 149 -13.81 -0.79 -4.09
CA ILE A 149 -13.48 0.53 -3.53
C ILE A 149 -13.17 1.53 -4.65
N GLU A 150 -12.32 1.15 -5.59
CA GLU A 150 -11.97 1.93 -6.77
C GLU A 150 -13.22 2.30 -7.56
N LEU A 151 -14.06 1.32 -7.91
CA LEU A 151 -15.31 1.59 -8.63
C LEU A 151 -16.23 2.55 -7.88
N ALA A 152 -16.35 2.41 -6.56
CA ALA A 152 -17.21 3.26 -5.75
C ALA A 152 -16.75 4.73 -5.73
N LEU A 153 -15.44 4.94 -5.55
CA LEU A 153 -14.85 6.27 -5.51
C LEU A 153 -14.81 6.93 -6.90
N SER A 154 -14.53 6.16 -7.96
CA SER A 154 -14.58 6.65 -9.34
C SER A 154 -15.99 7.04 -9.77
N GLN A 155 -17.01 6.23 -9.43
CA GLN A 155 -18.41 6.54 -9.75
C GLN A 155 -18.92 7.83 -9.09
N THR A 156 -18.30 8.22 -7.98
CA THR A 156 -18.62 9.45 -7.23
C THR A 156 -17.64 10.59 -7.51
N ASN A 157 -16.74 10.41 -8.47
CA ASN A 157 -15.69 11.36 -8.86
C ASN A 157 -14.88 11.88 -7.64
N ARG A 158 -14.51 10.95 -6.76
CA ARG A 158 -13.67 11.15 -5.56
C ARG A 158 -12.30 10.51 -5.69
N LEU A 159 -12.02 9.89 -6.83
CA LEU A 159 -10.79 9.17 -7.13
C LEU A 159 -10.07 9.84 -8.31
N THR A 160 -8.76 9.99 -8.21
CA THR A 160 -7.88 10.30 -9.34
C THR A 160 -6.61 9.46 -9.25
N SER A 161 -5.77 9.49 -10.28
CA SER A 161 -4.48 8.79 -10.28
C SER A 161 -3.45 9.55 -11.12
N PHE A 162 -2.21 9.59 -10.64
CA PHE A 162 -1.08 10.24 -11.32
C PHE A 162 0.23 9.68 -10.77
N GLU A 163 1.33 9.89 -11.50
CA GLU A 163 2.65 9.51 -11.01
C GLU A 163 3.11 10.48 -9.91
N TRP A 164 3.69 9.96 -8.82
CA TRP A 164 4.15 10.82 -7.71
C TRP A 164 5.07 11.94 -8.17
N LYS A 165 5.94 11.70 -9.15
CA LYS A 165 6.87 12.71 -9.70
C LYS A 165 6.19 13.81 -10.51
N GLU A 166 4.97 13.57 -10.98
CA GLU A 166 4.19 14.49 -11.80
C GLU A 166 3.17 15.31 -10.96
N TRP A 167 3.26 15.21 -9.62
CA TRP A 167 2.31 15.84 -8.69
C TRP A 167 2.15 17.36 -8.90
N ALA A 168 3.23 18.07 -9.23
CA ALA A 168 3.28 19.52 -9.32
C ALA A 168 2.56 20.08 -10.56
N GLU A 169 2.32 19.25 -11.58
CA GLU A 169 1.64 19.66 -12.81
C GLU A 169 0.36 18.86 -13.01
N ILE A 170 0.50 17.55 -13.25
CA ILE A 170 -0.63 16.64 -13.51
C ILE A 170 -1.43 16.44 -12.23
N GLY A 171 -0.77 16.21 -11.09
CA GLY A 171 -1.46 16.03 -9.81
C GLY A 171 -2.34 17.23 -9.43
N ILE A 172 -1.89 18.46 -9.68
CA ILE A 172 -2.69 19.68 -9.46
C ILE A 172 -3.96 19.67 -10.33
N VAL A 173 -3.84 19.38 -11.62
CA VAL A 173 -4.98 19.32 -12.55
C VAL A 173 -5.97 18.24 -12.13
N GLU A 174 -5.46 17.06 -11.85
CA GLU A 174 -6.24 15.88 -11.49
C GLU A 174 -7.00 16.06 -10.18
N VAL A 175 -6.34 16.56 -9.14
CA VAL A 175 -6.97 16.81 -7.84
C VAL A 175 -8.01 17.94 -7.96
N ASN A 176 -7.69 19.05 -8.64
CA ASN A 176 -8.69 20.11 -8.90
C ASN A 176 -9.87 19.63 -9.77
N GLY A 177 -9.70 18.55 -10.53
CA GLY A 177 -10.73 17.91 -11.34
C GLY A 177 -11.77 17.12 -10.55
N LEU A 178 -11.51 16.80 -9.28
CA LEU A 178 -12.41 16.01 -8.45
C LEU A 178 -13.71 16.77 -8.15
N ALA A 179 -14.85 16.08 -8.23
CA ALA A 179 -16.16 16.70 -8.00
C ALA A 179 -16.27 17.27 -6.57
N SER A 180 -15.69 16.59 -5.59
CA SER A 180 -15.69 17.03 -4.19
C SER A 180 -14.98 18.39 -3.99
N ILE A 181 -13.99 18.71 -4.81
CA ILE A 181 -13.23 19.97 -4.77
C ILE A 181 -13.97 21.04 -5.58
N GLN A 182 -14.41 20.72 -6.79
CA GLN A 182 -15.16 21.64 -7.65
C GLN A 182 -16.46 22.13 -7.03
N GLN A 183 -17.22 21.25 -6.37
CA GLN A 183 -18.49 21.61 -5.73
C GLN A 183 -18.31 22.63 -4.59
N LEU A 184 -17.15 22.61 -3.94
CA LEU A 184 -16.81 23.52 -2.85
C LEU A 184 -16.06 24.76 -3.33
N ASN A 185 -15.82 24.88 -4.65
CA ASN A 185 -15.00 25.93 -5.27
C ASN A 185 -13.62 26.07 -4.60
N VAL A 186 -13.01 24.95 -4.25
CA VAL A 186 -11.63 24.93 -3.76
C VAL A 186 -10.70 25.00 -4.96
N GLU A 187 -9.69 25.85 -4.87
CA GLU A 187 -8.63 25.95 -5.88
C GLU A 187 -7.30 25.66 -5.20
N ILE A 188 -6.67 24.54 -5.58
CA ILE A 188 -5.31 24.21 -5.16
C ILE A 188 -4.35 24.85 -6.17
N PRO A 189 -3.50 25.79 -5.75
CA PRO A 189 -2.61 26.48 -6.66
C PRO A 189 -1.51 25.54 -7.17
N TYR A 190 -0.92 25.89 -8.33
CA TYR A 190 0.35 25.31 -8.74
C TYR A 190 1.45 25.72 -7.76
N PRO A 191 2.33 24.78 -7.35
CA PRO A 191 3.42 25.10 -6.46
C PRO A 191 4.44 26.01 -7.15
N SER A 192 5.05 26.91 -6.39
CA SER A 192 6.23 27.65 -6.82
C SER A 192 7.43 26.73 -6.99
N GLN A 193 8.44 27.18 -7.74
CA GLN A 193 9.69 26.43 -7.90
C GLN A 193 10.33 26.08 -6.54
N GLN A 194 10.30 27.00 -5.58
CA GLN A 194 10.86 26.76 -4.26
C GLN A 194 10.09 25.66 -3.52
N GLU A 195 8.75 25.65 -3.59
CA GLU A 195 7.94 24.59 -2.95
C GLU A 195 8.20 23.22 -3.58
N VAL A 196 8.41 23.16 -4.90
CA VAL A 196 8.79 21.92 -5.58
C VAL A 196 10.16 21.42 -5.09
N GLU A 197 11.14 22.31 -4.98
CA GLU A 197 12.48 21.98 -4.48
C GLU A 197 12.44 21.52 -3.02
N ASP A 198 11.68 22.21 -2.16
CA ASP A 198 11.55 21.89 -0.74
C ASP A 198 10.90 20.52 -0.53
N ILE A 199 9.83 20.22 -1.27
CA ILE A 199 9.12 18.93 -1.20
C ILE A 199 10.02 17.81 -1.74
N THR A 200 10.70 18.01 -2.87
CA THR A 200 11.58 17.00 -3.48
C THR A 200 12.71 16.58 -2.55
N ASN A 201 13.23 17.51 -1.73
CA ASN A 201 14.29 17.23 -0.77
C ASN A 201 13.78 16.78 0.61
N ALA A 202 12.47 16.61 0.80
CA ALA A 202 11.90 16.18 2.06
C ALA A 202 12.26 14.71 2.38
N PRO A 203 12.57 14.37 3.65
CA PRO A 203 12.86 12.98 4.05
C PRO A 203 11.71 12.01 3.77
N ASP A 204 10.46 12.47 3.91
CA ASP A 204 9.26 11.77 3.45
C ASP A 204 8.62 12.57 2.31
N TRP A 205 9.16 12.37 1.11
CA TRP A 205 8.75 13.08 -0.10
C TRP A 205 7.25 12.91 -0.41
N GLU A 206 6.72 11.69 -0.38
CA GLU A 206 5.29 11.41 -0.61
C GLU A 206 4.40 12.06 0.46
N GLY A 207 4.84 12.01 1.73
CA GLY A 207 4.13 12.69 2.82
C GLY A 207 4.10 14.21 2.64
N ALA A 208 5.20 14.80 2.19
CA ALA A 208 5.28 16.23 1.88
C ALA A 208 4.37 16.63 0.70
N ILE A 209 4.27 15.78 -0.35
CA ILE A 209 3.30 15.98 -1.45
C ILE A 209 1.87 15.97 -0.91
N LEU A 210 1.49 14.95 -0.13
CA LEU A 210 0.15 14.86 0.43
C LEU A 210 -0.17 16.04 1.36
N GLN A 211 0.82 16.48 2.14
CA GLN A 211 0.70 17.65 3.02
C GLN A 211 0.45 18.94 2.23
N TYR A 212 1.09 19.12 1.05
CA TYR A 212 0.83 20.26 0.17
C TYR A 212 -0.65 20.34 -0.19
N PHE A 213 -1.22 19.27 -0.77
CA PHE A 213 -2.64 19.21 -1.10
C PHE A 213 -3.53 19.40 0.14
N ASN A 214 -3.24 18.68 1.22
CA ASN A 214 -4.05 18.67 2.43
C ASN A 214 -4.08 20.01 3.16
N THR A 215 -3.08 20.87 2.98
CA THR A 215 -3.08 22.24 3.53
C THR A 215 -4.23 23.07 2.96
N TYR A 216 -4.55 22.90 1.66
CA TYR A 216 -5.64 23.62 1.00
C TYR A 216 -7.01 22.95 1.20
N LEU A 217 -7.04 21.64 1.46
CA LEU A 217 -8.27 20.87 1.64
C LEU A 217 -8.81 20.89 3.08
N THR A 218 -7.93 21.02 4.08
CA THR A 218 -8.30 20.99 5.51
C THR A 218 -9.37 22.02 5.89
N PRO A 219 -9.35 23.29 5.42
CA PRO A 219 -10.41 24.27 5.74
C PRO A 219 -11.81 23.86 5.27
N PHE A 220 -11.88 22.94 4.31
CA PHE A 220 -13.12 22.42 3.73
C PHE A 220 -13.50 21.04 4.27
N GLU A 221 -12.82 20.60 5.34
CA GLU A 221 -13.00 19.28 5.95
C GLU A 221 -12.82 18.12 4.94
N LEU A 222 -11.91 18.31 3.98
CA LEU A 222 -11.51 17.31 3.01
C LEU A 222 -10.07 16.87 3.28
N LYS A 223 -9.78 15.61 2.92
CA LYS A 223 -8.44 15.06 2.94
C LYS A 223 -8.18 14.21 1.70
N LEU A 224 -7.04 14.46 1.06
CA LEU A 224 -6.48 13.61 0.03
C LEU A 224 -5.61 12.53 0.67
N LEU A 225 -5.84 11.28 0.25
CA LEU A 225 -5.09 10.12 0.70
C LEU A 225 -4.58 9.37 -0.53
N ALA A 226 -3.33 8.93 -0.52
CA ALA A 226 -2.90 7.85 -1.40
C ALA A 226 -3.50 6.55 -0.88
N ILE A 227 -4.14 5.76 -1.74
CA ILE A 227 -4.81 4.50 -1.36
C ILE A 227 -4.55 3.40 -2.40
N GLY A 228 -4.42 2.15 -1.95
CA GLY A 228 -4.22 1.01 -2.84
C GLY A 228 -4.02 -0.29 -2.07
N THR A 229 -3.77 -1.40 -2.79
CA THR A 229 -3.30 -2.64 -2.15
C THR A 229 -1.81 -2.57 -1.79
N TYR A 230 -1.08 -1.64 -2.40
CA TYR A 230 0.30 -1.24 -2.15
C TYR A 230 0.52 0.19 -2.71
N PHE A 231 1.69 0.78 -2.50
CA PHE A 231 2.08 2.05 -3.14
C PHE A 231 2.98 1.81 -4.35
N ASP A 232 2.67 2.49 -5.44
CA ASP A 232 3.35 2.40 -6.73
C ASP A 232 3.78 3.79 -7.22
N GLU A 233 4.60 3.86 -8.27
CA GLU A 233 4.96 5.13 -8.91
C GLU A 233 3.72 5.84 -9.44
N TYR A 234 2.84 5.10 -10.15
CA TYR A 234 1.53 5.55 -10.58
C TYR A 234 0.49 5.23 -9.50
N GLN A 235 0.12 6.24 -8.74
CA GLN A 235 -0.64 6.06 -7.51
C GLN A 235 -2.08 6.54 -7.65
N THR A 236 -3.00 5.82 -7.00
CA THR A 236 -4.39 6.23 -6.85
C THR A 236 -4.58 7.08 -5.58
N PHE A 237 -5.34 8.18 -5.72
CA PHE A 237 -5.63 9.13 -4.65
C PHE A 237 -7.13 9.32 -4.46
N ALA A 238 -7.58 9.32 -3.21
CA ALA A 238 -8.98 9.56 -2.84
C ALA A 238 -9.14 10.83 -2.02
N CYS A 239 -10.13 11.66 -2.38
CA CYS A 239 -10.51 12.84 -1.62
C CYS A 239 -11.75 12.55 -0.76
N LEU A 240 -11.54 12.40 0.55
CA LEU A 240 -12.54 11.96 1.52
C LEU A 240 -12.92 13.08 2.50
N GLN A 241 -14.12 12.98 3.07
CA GLN A 241 -14.60 13.89 4.10
C GLN A 241 -14.06 13.54 5.49
N MET A 242 -13.68 14.56 6.25
CA MET A 242 -13.16 14.43 7.62
C MET A 242 -14.24 14.51 8.71
N GLN A 243 -15.45 14.93 8.35
CA GLN A 243 -16.56 15.17 9.30
C GLN A 243 -16.95 13.92 10.11
N ASN A 244 -17.41 14.13 11.34
CA ASN A 244 -18.11 13.11 12.15
C ASN A 244 -17.36 11.77 12.27
N LEU A 245 -16.03 11.80 12.41
CA LEU A 245 -15.16 10.61 12.50
C LEU A 245 -15.17 9.72 11.26
N LYS A 246 -15.79 10.14 10.14
CA LYS A 246 -15.89 9.35 8.90
C LYS A 246 -14.53 8.91 8.41
N LEU A 247 -13.56 9.83 8.32
CA LEU A 247 -12.22 9.49 7.88
C LEU A 247 -11.53 8.46 8.78
N LEU A 248 -11.63 8.63 10.10
CA LEU A 248 -11.02 7.70 11.07
C LEU A 248 -11.62 6.30 10.94
N ASN A 249 -12.94 6.20 10.79
CA ASN A 249 -13.62 4.93 10.61
C ASN A 249 -13.30 4.29 9.25
N ALA A 250 -13.15 5.10 8.18
CA ALA A 250 -12.75 4.62 6.87
C ALA A 250 -11.32 4.02 6.90
N ILE A 251 -10.40 4.70 7.59
CA ILE A 251 -9.02 4.24 7.84
C ILE A 251 -9.01 2.90 8.56
N GLU A 252 -9.78 2.75 9.64
CA GLU A 252 -9.88 1.48 10.36
C GLU A 252 -10.40 0.35 9.44
N LYS A 253 -11.36 0.66 8.56
CA LYS A 253 -11.90 -0.30 7.60
C LYS A 253 -10.90 -0.62 6.49
N PHE A 254 -10.12 0.34 5.99
CA PHE A 254 -9.01 0.07 5.07
C PHE A 254 -8.02 -0.91 5.68
N ASP A 255 -7.60 -0.67 6.92
CA ASP A 255 -6.68 -1.56 7.63
C ASP A 255 -7.23 -2.98 7.75
N LYS A 256 -8.51 -3.15 8.13
CA LYS A 256 -9.16 -4.48 8.21
C LYS A 256 -9.24 -5.17 6.85
N LEU A 257 -9.56 -4.42 5.81
CA LEU A 257 -9.69 -4.90 4.43
C LEU A 257 -8.34 -5.11 3.72
N GLY A 258 -7.22 -4.74 4.36
CA GLY A 258 -5.88 -4.91 3.79
C GLY A 258 -5.50 -3.85 2.75
N ILE A 259 -6.22 -2.72 2.75
CA ILE A 259 -5.95 -1.58 1.89
C ILE A 259 -4.93 -0.68 2.60
N LYS A 260 -3.83 -0.38 1.90
CA LYS A 260 -2.80 0.55 2.34
C LYS A 260 -3.27 1.98 2.06
N TYR A 261 -2.93 2.90 2.95
CA TYR A 261 -3.23 4.33 2.80
C TYR A 261 -2.13 5.21 3.40
N LYS A 262 -1.96 6.42 2.86
CA LYS A 262 -1.03 7.45 3.34
C LYS A 262 -1.67 8.83 3.20
N TYR A 263 -1.48 9.72 4.17
CA TYR A 263 -2.11 11.05 4.22
C TYR A 263 -1.31 12.10 5.00
#